data_AF-A0AA40AY62-F1
#
_entry.id   AF-A0AA40AY62-F1
#
_cell.length_a   1.000
_cell.length_b   1.000
_cell.length_c   1.000
_cell.angle_alpha   90.00
_cell.angle_beta   90.00
_cell.angle_gamma   90.00
#
_symmetry.space_group_name_H-M   'P 1'
#
loop_
_entity.id
_entity.type
_entity.pdbx_description
1 polymer ?
#
loop_
_entity_poly.entity_id
_entity_poly.type
_entity_poly.pdbx_seq_one_letter_code
_entity_poly.pdbx_strand_id
1 'polypeptide(L)'
;MLELNRQQEISSGDKGHNSVLEEERPTYEALRFPGLHPAIRRFVETGKLNGELGYQHAFSAMASTRIGREYGAPQAKESRLFVSGEYMRTITLRDGSDIDDFLRPVEWILLNPTSQIALIVVPEEAEFLIPMLRETTSSKRGALTHLITYVLPLSRDMSNFDGLLHSLPPLPAGHQVSGRLWMKLDIFAGRLYAGFDKCTNLRRYMESPDGAALSANPAGFLLEWLALRRKGQDITHTPMSYVCQG
;
A
#
# COMPACT_ATOMS: atom_id res chain seq x y z
N MET A 1 -3.77 -26.66 54.37
CA MET A 1 -4.74 -27.47 53.61
C MET A 1 -6.10 -27.08 54.16
N LEU A 2 -6.72 -26.04 53.60
CA LEU A 2 -7.91 -26.14 52.71
C LEU A 2 -9.09 -26.70 53.53
N GLU A 3 -10.18 -25.98 53.83
CA GLU A 3 -11.00 -25.05 53.06
C GLU A 3 -12.08 -24.42 53.98
N LEU A 4 -12.80 -23.43 53.44
CA LEU A 4 -14.16 -22.97 53.81
C LEU A 4 -14.35 -22.10 55.06
N ASN A 5 -14.56 -20.79 54.84
CA ASN A 5 -15.56 -20.04 55.59
C ASN A 5 -16.14 -18.85 54.81
N ARG A 6 -17.48 -18.91 54.60
CA ARG A 6 -18.50 -17.83 54.64
C ARG A 6 -18.37 -16.60 53.71
N GLN A 7 -19.29 -16.47 52.75
CA GLN A 7 -20.51 -15.61 52.80
C GLN A 7 -20.18 -14.11 52.92
N GLN A 8 -20.20 -13.35 51.82
CA GLN A 8 -21.32 -12.61 51.20
C GLN A 8 -21.65 -11.28 51.92
N GLU A 9 -21.79 -10.21 51.09
CA GLU A 9 -22.28 -8.83 51.38
C GLU A 9 -21.22 -7.78 51.81
N ILE A 10 -21.15 -6.53 51.33
CA ILE A 10 -21.96 -5.67 50.44
C ILE A 10 -21.08 -4.46 50.02
N SER A 11 -21.29 -3.97 48.79
CA SER A 11 -21.20 -2.57 48.29
C SER A 11 -20.08 -1.63 48.74
N SER A 12 -19.34 -1.10 47.76
CA SER A 12 -19.23 0.34 47.40
C SER A 12 -17.95 0.44 46.54
N GLY A 13 -17.99 0.65 45.23
CA GLY A 13 -18.65 1.74 44.54
C GLY A 13 -17.55 2.37 43.68
N ASP A 14 -17.47 2.00 42.41
CA ASP A 14 -17.01 2.91 41.36
C ASP A 14 -17.50 2.39 40.01
N LYS A 15 -18.71 2.82 39.63
CA LYS A 15 -19.17 2.70 38.25
C LYS A 15 -18.53 3.84 37.47
N GLY A 16 -17.26 3.65 37.11
CA GLY A 16 -16.63 4.41 36.04
C GLY A 16 -17.40 4.13 34.76
N HIS A 17 -18.25 5.08 34.37
CA HIS A 17 -18.86 5.12 33.05
C HIS A 17 -17.75 5.28 32.01
N ASN A 18 -17.21 4.17 31.52
CA ASN A 18 -16.46 4.17 30.27
C ASN A 18 -17.50 4.16 29.14
N SER A 19 -18.11 5.32 28.88
CA SER A 19 -18.81 5.56 27.61
C SER A 19 -17.74 5.72 26.54
N VAL A 20 -17.21 4.58 26.06
CA VAL A 20 -16.58 4.53 24.75
C VAL A 20 -17.71 4.87 23.78
N LEU A 21 -17.74 6.12 23.31
CA LEU A 21 -18.54 6.47 22.14
C LEU A 21 -18.00 5.57 21.01
N GLU A 22 -18.68 4.46 20.73
CA GLU A 22 -18.53 3.79 19.45
C GLU A 22 -18.95 4.81 18.40
N GLU A 23 -17.97 5.55 17.86
CA GLU A 23 -18.19 6.38 16.67
C GLU A 23 -18.79 5.47 15.60
N GLU A 24 -20.03 5.76 15.21
CA GLU A 24 -20.68 5.07 14.10
C GLU A 24 -19.75 5.17 12.89
N ARG A 25 -19.27 4.00 12.42
CA ARG A 25 -18.38 3.97 11.27
C ARG A 25 -19.13 4.59 10.08
N PRO A 26 -18.55 5.61 9.41
CA PRO A 26 -19.19 6.22 8.26
C PRO A 26 -19.52 5.14 7.22
N THR A 27 -20.77 5.15 6.76
CA THR A 27 -21.25 4.21 5.73
C THR A 27 -20.93 4.78 4.35
N TYR A 28 -20.06 4.09 3.60
CA TYR A 28 -19.69 4.45 2.24
C TYR A 28 -20.42 3.59 1.21
N GLU A 29 -20.83 4.21 0.10
CA GLU A 29 -21.36 3.49 -1.05
C GLU A 29 -20.21 3.13 -2.00
N ALA A 30 -20.09 1.84 -2.33
CA ALA A 30 -19.02 1.33 -3.17
C ALA A 30 -19.29 1.66 -4.65
N LEU A 31 -18.24 2.07 -5.38
CA LEU A 31 -18.31 2.21 -6.82
C LEU A 31 -18.44 0.85 -7.51
N ARG A 32 -19.17 0.80 -8.62
CA ARG A 32 -19.29 -0.42 -9.43
C ARG A 32 -18.01 -0.64 -10.22
N PHE A 33 -17.49 -1.87 -10.15
CA PHE A 33 -16.33 -2.28 -10.92
C PHE A 33 -16.71 -2.39 -12.42
N PRO A 34 -16.06 -1.60 -13.32
CA PRO A 34 -16.40 -1.57 -14.74
C PRO A 34 -15.82 -2.74 -15.55
N GLY A 35 -14.98 -3.58 -14.94
CA GLY A 35 -14.24 -4.64 -15.60
C GLY A 35 -12.76 -4.30 -15.83
N LEU A 36 -11.99 -5.30 -16.26
CA LEU A 36 -10.54 -5.15 -16.47
C LEU A 36 -10.23 -4.20 -17.64
N HIS A 37 -9.49 -3.13 -17.37
CA HIS A 37 -9.13 -2.15 -18.38
C HIS A 37 -8.24 -2.75 -19.49
N PRO A 38 -8.46 -2.43 -20.79
CA PRO A 38 -7.69 -2.98 -21.90
C PRO A 38 -6.16 -2.74 -21.80
N ALA A 39 -5.75 -1.62 -21.19
CA ALA A 39 -4.34 -1.32 -20.98
C ALA A 39 -3.64 -2.33 -20.05
N ILE A 40 -4.35 -2.81 -19.02
CA ILE A 40 -3.82 -3.80 -18.08
C ILE A 40 -3.74 -5.17 -18.75
N ARG A 41 -4.75 -5.54 -19.54
CA ARG A 41 -4.71 -6.74 -20.38
C ARG A 41 -3.51 -6.73 -21.33
N ARG A 42 -3.29 -5.64 -22.05
CA ARG A 42 -2.14 -5.47 -22.94
C ARG A 42 -0.81 -5.55 -22.19
N PHE A 43 -0.76 -5.08 -20.95
CA PHE A 43 0.44 -5.18 -20.13
C PHE A 43 0.79 -6.65 -19.84
N VAL A 44 -0.19 -7.50 -19.54
CA VAL A 44 0.03 -8.96 -19.41
C VAL A 44 0.57 -9.58 -20.70
N GLU A 45 -0.04 -9.23 -21.83
CA GLU A 45 0.27 -9.84 -23.14
C GLU A 45 1.63 -9.40 -23.71
N THR A 46 2.03 -8.15 -23.43
CA THR A 46 3.17 -7.50 -24.09
C THR A 46 4.31 -7.16 -23.14
N GLY A 47 4.07 -7.18 -21.83
CA GLY A 47 4.99 -6.70 -20.81
C GLY A 47 5.22 -5.19 -20.83
N LYS A 48 4.46 -4.43 -21.64
CA LYS A 48 4.65 -2.98 -21.83
C LYS A 48 3.43 -2.20 -21.40
N LEU A 49 3.68 -1.08 -20.71
CA LEU A 49 2.68 -0.18 -20.18
C LEU A 49 2.80 1.16 -20.94
N ASN A 50 2.21 1.21 -22.14
CA ASN A 50 2.46 2.26 -23.15
C ASN A 50 1.22 3.15 -23.43
N GLY A 51 0.40 3.42 -22.42
CA GLY A 51 -0.76 4.30 -22.50
C GLY A 51 -0.78 5.37 -21.41
N GLU A 52 -1.82 6.20 -21.43
CA GLU A 52 -2.08 7.23 -20.41
C GLU A 52 -3.44 7.02 -19.72
N LEU A 53 -4.19 5.99 -20.13
CA LEU A 53 -5.55 5.71 -19.66
C LEU A 53 -5.63 4.35 -18.95
N GLY A 54 -6.41 4.32 -17.88
CA GLY A 54 -6.70 3.12 -17.08
C GLY A 54 -5.67 2.79 -16.00
N TYR A 55 -4.63 3.60 -15.86
CA TYR A 55 -3.69 3.58 -14.76
C TYR A 55 -3.02 4.96 -14.63
N GLN A 56 -2.37 5.20 -13.50
CA GLN A 56 -1.57 6.41 -13.28
C GLN A 56 -0.34 6.10 -12.43
N HIS A 57 0.63 7.01 -12.38
CA HIS A 57 1.77 6.87 -11.47
C HIS A 57 1.30 6.82 -10.02
N ALA A 58 1.88 5.93 -9.21
CA ALA A 58 1.50 5.78 -7.81
C ALA A 58 1.73 7.08 -7.00
N PHE A 59 2.79 7.82 -7.28
CA PHE A 59 3.03 9.11 -6.62
C PHE A 59 2.13 10.24 -7.16
N SER A 60 1.64 10.16 -8.40
CA SER A 60 0.55 11.02 -8.86
C SER A 60 -0.76 10.71 -8.13
N ALA A 61 -1.05 9.43 -7.87
CA ALA A 61 -2.18 9.03 -7.04
C ALA A 61 -2.02 9.55 -5.61
N MET A 62 -0.83 9.43 -5.03
CA MET A 62 -0.50 10.01 -3.73
C MET A 62 -0.67 11.53 -3.71
N ALA A 63 -0.26 12.24 -4.76
CA ALA A 63 -0.43 13.69 -4.88
C ALA A 63 -1.91 14.12 -4.96
N SER A 64 -2.81 13.24 -5.39
CA SER A 64 -4.26 13.53 -5.40
C SER A 64 -4.91 13.50 -4.00
N THR A 65 -4.24 12.96 -2.99
CA THR A 65 -4.72 12.92 -1.58
C THR A 65 -4.66 14.30 -0.92
N ARG A 66 -5.37 14.50 0.19
CA ARG A 66 -5.33 15.75 0.97
C ARG A 66 -3.91 16.10 1.38
N ILE A 67 -3.19 15.13 1.95
CA ILE A 67 -1.78 15.28 2.36
C ILE A 67 -0.89 15.57 1.14
N GLY A 68 -1.12 14.88 0.03
CA GLY A 68 -0.44 15.16 -1.24
C GLY A 68 -0.58 16.61 -1.70
N ARG A 69 -1.81 17.16 -1.64
CA ARG A 69 -2.10 18.54 -2.03
C ARG A 69 -1.50 19.56 -1.06
N GLU A 70 -1.56 19.30 0.25
CA GLU A 70 -1.02 20.17 1.30
C GLU A 70 0.50 20.34 1.19
N TYR A 71 1.21 19.24 0.94
CA TYR A 71 2.68 19.22 0.84
C TYR A 71 3.22 19.59 -0.55
N GLY A 72 2.33 19.96 -1.49
CA GLY A 72 2.70 20.26 -2.87
C GLY A 72 3.41 19.09 -3.56
N ALA A 73 2.99 17.85 -3.27
CA ALA A 73 3.68 16.66 -3.71
C ALA A 73 3.78 16.62 -5.25
N PRO A 74 4.99 16.51 -5.85
CA PRO A 74 5.14 16.54 -7.28
C PRO A 74 4.57 15.29 -7.96
N GLN A 75 4.14 15.49 -9.21
CA GLN A 75 3.78 14.43 -10.15
C GLN A 75 5.05 13.64 -10.51
N ALA A 76 5.50 12.71 -9.67
CA ALA A 76 6.72 11.96 -9.96
C ALA A 76 6.52 11.06 -11.18
N LYS A 77 7.06 11.49 -12.33
CA LYS A 77 6.86 10.86 -13.66
C LYS A 77 7.70 9.60 -13.86
N GLU A 78 8.62 9.27 -12.96
CA GLU A 78 9.64 8.22 -13.18
C GLU A 78 9.67 7.16 -12.05
N SER A 79 8.52 6.85 -11.46
CA SER A 79 8.45 5.84 -10.38
C SER A 79 8.62 4.41 -10.87
N ARG A 80 8.30 4.10 -12.15
CA ARG A 80 7.99 2.75 -12.67
C ARG A 80 6.98 1.96 -11.82
N LEU A 81 6.32 2.66 -10.91
CA LEU A 81 5.32 2.17 -9.99
C LEU A 81 4.02 2.89 -10.32
N PHE A 82 3.03 2.11 -10.71
CA PHE A 82 1.74 2.57 -11.17
C PHE A 82 0.64 1.99 -10.29
N VAL A 83 -0.52 2.63 -10.31
CA VAL A 83 -1.77 2.12 -9.74
C VAL A 83 -2.81 2.04 -10.86
N SER A 84 -3.67 1.03 -10.83
CA SER A 84 -4.79 0.95 -11.76
C SER A 84 -5.78 2.10 -11.55
N GLY A 85 -6.57 2.40 -12.58
CA GLY A 85 -7.59 3.44 -12.50
C GLY A 85 -8.62 3.16 -11.39
N GLU A 86 -8.90 1.88 -11.12
CA GLU A 86 -9.86 1.47 -10.10
C GLU A 86 -9.28 1.52 -8.68
N TYR A 87 -7.96 1.54 -8.51
CA TYR A 87 -7.32 1.52 -7.19
C TYR A 87 -7.71 2.71 -6.30
N MET A 88 -7.83 3.90 -6.89
CA MET A 88 -8.24 5.11 -6.17
C MET A 88 -9.76 5.34 -6.22
N ARG A 89 -10.52 4.52 -6.96
CA ARG A 89 -11.97 4.67 -7.19
C ARG A 89 -12.76 3.68 -6.35
N THR A 90 -12.69 3.83 -5.03
CA THR A 90 -13.32 2.84 -4.14
C THR A 90 -14.74 3.19 -3.74
N ILE A 91 -14.98 4.45 -3.41
CA ILE A 91 -16.24 4.92 -2.83
C ILE A 91 -16.80 6.08 -3.66
N THR A 92 -18.11 6.25 -3.61
CA THR A 92 -18.74 7.49 -4.07
C THR A 92 -18.35 8.60 -3.10
N LEU A 93 -17.67 9.63 -3.60
CA LEU A 93 -17.39 10.82 -2.81
C LEU A 93 -18.70 11.60 -2.63
N ARG A 94 -19.10 11.81 -1.38
CA ARG A 94 -20.16 12.73 -0.98
C ARG A 94 -19.56 14.10 -0.66
N ASP A 95 -20.40 15.13 -0.58
CA ASP A 95 -19.95 16.46 -0.18
C ASP A 95 -19.21 16.40 1.17
N GLY A 96 -17.94 16.81 1.17
CA GLY A 96 -17.07 16.81 2.35
C GLY A 96 -16.21 15.56 2.58
N SER A 97 -16.41 14.46 1.84
CA SER A 97 -15.52 13.28 1.89
C SER A 97 -14.34 13.43 0.93
N ASP A 98 -13.17 12.96 1.35
CA ASP A 98 -11.97 12.91 0.51
C ASP A 98 -11.68 11.47 0.07
N ILE A 99 -10.92 11.29 -1.01
CA ILE A 99 -10.47 9.95 -1.44
C ILE A 99 -9.65 9.24 -0.35
N ASP A 100 -9.09 10.03 0.57
CA ASP A 100 -8.27 9.63 1.71
C ASP A 100 -9.05 8.82 2.74
N ASP A 101 -10.37 9.02 2.83
CA ASP A 101 -11.23 8.34 3.79
C ASP A 101 -11.30 6.83 3.54
N PHE A 102 -11.02 6.41 2.30
CA PHE A 102 -11.01 5.02 1.89
C PHE A 102 -9.84 4.69 0.95
N LEU A 103 -8.62 4.79 1.47
CA LEU A 103 -7.43 4.25 0.79
C LEU A 103 -7.38 2.73 0.93
N ARG A 104 -7.37 2.02 -0.21
CA ARG A 104 -7.20 0.56 -0.23
C ARG A 104 -5.79 0.16 0.27
N PRO A 105 -5.64 -0.98 0.95
CA PRO A 105 -4.32 -1.56 1.17
C PRO A 105 -3.68 -1.92 -0.18
N VAL A 106 -2.35 -2.05 -0.19
CA VAL A 106 -1.65 -2.63 -1.34
C VAL A 106 -1.58 -4.13 -1.08
N GLU A 107 -2.16 -4.93 -1.97
CA GLU A 107 -2.24 -6.39 -1.81
C GLU A 107 -1.86 -7.12 -3.10
N TRP A 108 -2.21 -6.56 -4.25
CA TRP A 108 -1.99 -7.19 -5.55
C TRP A 108 -1.12 -6.33 -6.44
N ILE A 109 -0.05 -6.91 -6.96
CA ILE A 109 0.93 -6.20 -7.79
C ILE A 109 1.23 -7.00 -9.04
N LEU A 110 0.92 -6.45 -10.20
CA LEU A 110 1.34 -7.01 -11.48
C LEU A 110 2.73 -6.45 -11.82
N LEU A 111 3.75 -7.30 -11.75
CA LEU A 111 5.15 -6.96 -11.96
C LEU A 111 5.66 -7.49 -13.30
N ASN A 112 6.35 -6.65 -14.07
CA ASN A 112 7.26 -7.11 -15.10
C ASN A 112 8.71 -7.12 -14.57
N PRO A 113 9.32 -8.30 -14.37
CA PRO A 113 10.67 -8.42 -13.82
C PRO A 113 11.76 -7.89 -14.76
N THR A 114 11.54 -7.91 -16.08
CA THR A 114 12.52 -7.42 -17.05
C THR A 114 12.53 -5.89 -17.12
N SER A 115 11.36 -5.27 -17.21
CA SER A 115 11.26 -3.80 -17.33
C SER A 115 11.21 -3.07 -15.98
N GLN A 116 11.10 -3.83 -14.88
CA GLN A 116 10.97 -3.33 -13.51
C GLN A 116 9.79 -2.35 -13.39
N ILE A 117 8.69 -2.69 -14.06
CA ILE A 117 7.42 -1.97 -13.99
C ILE A 117 6.51 -2.74 -13.03
N ALA A 118 6.01 -2.08 -12.01
CA ALA A 118 5.00 -2.61 -11.10
C ALA A 118 3.71 -1.82 -11.25
N LEU A 119 2.59 -2.53 -11.38
CA LEU A 119 1.24 -1.98 -11.38
C LEU A 119 0.48 -2.56 -10.20
N ILE A 120 0.08 -1.71 -9.26
CA ILE A 120 -0.82 -2.08 -8.16
C ILE A 120 -2.23 -2.17 -8.73
N VAL A 121 -2.89 -3.28 -8.50
CA VAL A 121 -4.24 -3.57 -9.00
C VAL A 121 -5.19 -3.85 -7.84
N VAL A 122 -6.48 -3.73 -8.08
CA VAL A 122 -7.50 -4.09 -7.08
C VAL A 122 -7.79 -5.60 -7.11
N PRO A 123 -8.33 -6.19 -6.03
CA PRO A 123 -8.72 -7.60 -6.02
C PRO A 123 -9.65 -7.98 -7.18
N GLU A 124 -10.58 -7.09 -7.54
CA GLU A 124 -11.52 -7.26 -8.64
C GLU A 124 -10.81 -7.40 -10.00
N GLU A 125 -9.68 -6.71 -10.21
CA GLU A 125 -8.84 -6.86 -11.39
C GLU A 125 -7.98 -8.13 -11.31
N ALA A 126 -7.47 -8.46 -10.13
CA ALA A 126 -6.67 -9.66 -9.89
C ALA A 126 -7.41 -10.95 -10.29
N GLU A 127 -8.72 -11.03 -10.02
CA GLU A 127 -9.56 -12.17 -10.43
C GLU A 127 -9.59 -12.40 -11.94
N PHE A 128 -9.50 -11.34 -12.76
CA PHE A 128 -9.39 -11.48 -14.21
C PHE A 128 -7.97 -11.84 -14.65
N LEU A 129 -6.96 -11.35 -13.91
CA LEU A 129 -5.55 -11.58 -14.24
C LEU A 129 -5.10 -13.01 -13.97
N ILE A 130 -5.59 -13.64 -12.90
CA ILE A 130 -5.24 -15.02 -12.53
C ILE A 130 -5.41 -16.02 -13.70
N PRO A 131 -6.59 -16.15 -14.35
CA PRO A 131 -6.74 -17.07 -15.47
C PRO A 131 -5.85 -16.69 -16.66
N MET A 132 -5.74 -15.40 -16.99
CA MET A 132 -4.89 -14.92 -18.11
C MET A 132 -3.40 -15.26 -17.90
N LEU A 133 -2.91 -15.12 -16.67
CA LEU A 133 -1.53 -15.43 -16.32
C LEU A 133 -1.26 -16.94 -16.35
N ARG A 134 -2.25 -17.76 -16.00
CA ARG A 134 -2.16 -19.23 -16.14
C ARG A 134 -2.07 -19.64 -17.61
N GLU A 135 -2.90 -19.07 -18.47
CA GLU A 135 -2.90 -19.36 -19.92
C GLU A 135 -1.58 -18.96 -20.60
N THR A 136 -1.05 -17.79 -20.26
CA THR A 136 0.23 -17.31 -20.80
C THR A 136 1.41 -18.15 -20.30
N THR A 137 1.33 -18.69 -19.09
CA THR A 137 2.34 -19.63 -18.55
C THR A 137 2.38 -20.94 -19.34
N SER A 138 1.22 -21.44 -19.79
CA SER A 138 1.14 -22.64 -20.63
C SER A 138 1.60 -22.42 -22.08
N SER A 139 1.79 -21.17 -22.50
CA SER A 139 2.20 -20.81 -23.86
C SER A 139 3.71 -20.90 -24.05
N LYS A 140 4.17 -21.23 -25.26
CA LYS A 140 5.61 -21.33 -25.61
C LYS A 140 6.43 -20.06 -25.31
N ARG A 141 5.77 -18.90 -25.24
CA ARG A 141 6.39 -17.60 -24.99
C ARG A 141 6.75 -17.37 -23.51
N GLY A 142 6.11 -18.10 -22.59
CA GLY A 142 6.17 -17.83 -21.15
C GLY A 142 5.46 -16.53 -20.76
N ALA A 143 5.26 -16.33 -19.46
CA ALA A 143 4.66 -15.11 -18.93
C ALA A 143 5.68 -13.97 -18.86
N LEU A 144 5.25 -12.77 -19.28
CA LEU A 144 6.05 -11.55 -19.23
C LEU A 144 5.83 -10.75 -17.94
N THR A 145 4.71 -11.00 -17.28
CA THR A 145 4.27 -10.34 -16.06
C THR A 145 3.91 -11.39 -15.01
N HIS A 146 4.06 -11.03 -13.75
CA HIS A 146 3.81 -11.88 -12.60
C HIS A 146 2.91 -11.13 -11.63
N LEU A 147 1.79 -11.74 -11.22
CA LEU A 147 0.93 -11.22 -10.17
C LEU A 147 1.50 -11.63 -8.82
N ILE A 148 1.83 -10.64 -8.00
CA ILE A 148 2.41 -10.80 -6.68
C ILE A 148 1.34 -10.51 -5.64
N THR A 149 1.21 -11.41 -4.67
CA THR A 149 0.50 -11.15 -3.42
C THR A 149 1.46 -10.46 -2.47
N TYR A 150 1.22 -9.18 -2.21
CA TYR A 150 2.02 -8.34 -1.33
C TYR A 150 1.39 -8.30 0.06
N VAL A 151 2.22 -8.46 1.09
CA VAL A 151 1.83 -8.33 2.49
C VAL A 151 2.70 -7.26 3.13
N LEU A 152 2.03 -6.25 3.68
CA LEU A 152 2.71 -5.11 4.30
C LEU A 152 3.20 -5.50 5.70
N PRO A 153 4.48 -5.26 6.04
CA PRO A 153 4.99 -5.55 7.38
C PRO A 153 4.45 -4.56 8.42
N LEU A 154 3.52 -5.05 9.25
CA LEU A 154 2.80 -4.26 10.26
C LEU A 154 3.28 -4.52 11.69
N SER A 155 4.21 -5.45 11.90
CA SER A 155 4.77 -5.74 13.22
C SER A 155 6.29 -5.80 13.18
N ARG A 156 6.90 -5.67 14.37
CA ARG A 156 8.36 -5.76 14.54
C ARG A 156 8.92 -7.09 14.03
N ASP A 157 8.20 -8.19 14.24
CA ASP A 157 8.63 -9.54 13.84
C ASP A 157 8.70 -9.71 12.31
N MET A 158 8.01 -8.85 11.57
CA MET A 158 8.01 -8.84 10.10
C MET A 158 9.06 -7.90 9.49
N SER A 159 9.97 -7.32 10.29
CA SER A 159 10.92 -6.30 9.80
C SER A 159 11.82 -6.79 8.67
N ASN A 160 12.18 -8.07 8.68
CA ASN A 160 13.04 -8.71 7.67
C ASN A 160 12.25 -9.28 6.49
N PHE A 161 10.92 -9.26 6.53
CA PHE A 161 10.08 -9.75 5.44
C PHE A 161 10.07 -8.73 4.29
N ASP A 162 10.31 -9.19 3.07
CA ASP A 162 10.41 -8.30 1.90
C ASP A 162 9.05 -7.81 1.40
N GLY A 163 7.97 -8.45 1.85
CA GLY A 163 6.60 -8.14 1.49
C GLY A 163 6.03 -9.07 0.43
N LEU A 164 6.84 -9.93 -0.18
CA LEU A 164 6.41 -10.85 -1.23
C LEU A 164 5.96 -12.17 -0.60
N LEU A 165 4.65 -12.45 -0.63
CA LEU A 165 4.10 -13.71 -0.11
C LEU A 165 4.08 -14.80 -1.19
N HIS A 166 3.55 -14.47 -2.37
CA HIS A 166 3.42 -15.41 -3.48
C HIS A 166 3.50 -14.68 -4.83
N SER A 167 3.83 -15.42 -5.89
CA SER A 167 3.82 -14.92 -7.26
C SER A 167 3.18 -15.93 -8.22
N LEU A 168 2.34 -15.43 -9.12
CA LEU A 168 1.65 -16.19 -10.14
C LEU A 168 1.87 -15.55 -11.53
N PRO A 169 2.52 -16.24 -12.48
CA PRO A 169 3.34 -17.43 -12.25
C PRO A 169 4.53 -17.14 -11.32
N PRO A 170 5.23 -18.18 -10.83
CA PRO A 170 6.43 -18.00 -10.02
C PRO A 170 7.44 -17.10 -10.73
N LEU A 171 8.05 -16.18 -10.00
CA LEU A 171 9.17 -15.38 -10.52
C LEU A 171 10.34 -16.29 -10.95
N PRO A 172 11.13 -15.88 -11.97
CA PRO A 172 12.31 -16.63 -12.37
C PRO A 172 13.26 -16.85 -11.18
N ALA A 173 13.88 -18.03 -11.11
CA ALA A 173 14.78 -18.37 -10.01
C ALA A 173 15.91 -17.33 -9.86
N GLY A 174 16.10 -16.84 -8.63
CA GLY A 174 17.11 -15.83 -8.32
C GLY A 174 16.75 -14.41 -8.78
N HIS A 175 15.56 -14.18 -9.35
CA HIS A 175 15.14 -12.83 -9.68
C HIS A 175 14.92 -12.02 -8.41
N GLN A 176 15.57 -10.86 -8.34
CA GLN A 176 15.33 -9.87 -7.31
C GLN A 176 14.73 -8.62 -7.93
N VAL A 177 13.63 -8.16 -7.34
CA VAL A 177 13.05 -6.87 -7.66
C VAL A 177 14.04 -5.79 -7.23
N SER A 178 14.22 -4.77 -8.07
CA SER A 178 15.14 -3.68 -7.77
C SER A 178 14.77 -3.00 -6.45
N GLY A 179 15.77 -2.80 -5.58
CA GLY A 179 15.56 -2.19 -4.27
C GLY A 179 14.89 -0.81 -4.33
N ARG A 180 15.12 -0.06 -5.42
CA ARG A 180 14.48 1.26 -5.64
C ARG A 180 12.98 1.12 -5.91
N LEU A 181 12.55 0.14 -6.71
CA LEU A 181 11.12 -0.10 -6.97
C LEU A 181 10.40 -0.55 -5.70
N TRP A 182 11.00 -1.49 -4.95
CA TRP A 182 10.49 -1.96 -3.66
C TRP A 182 10.42 -0.87 -2.60
N MET A 183 11.40 0.01 -2.53
CA MET A 183 11.34 1.16 -1.64
C MET A 183 10.18 2.10 -2.01
N LYS A 184 9.99 2.43 -3.29
CA LYS A 184 8.86 3.27 -3.75
C LYS A 184 7.52 2.61 -3.44
N LEU A 185 7.43 1.29 -3.60
CA LEU A 185 6.27 0.51 -3.21
C LEU A 185 6.03 0.56 -1.70
N ASP A 186 7.05 0.32 -0.88
CA ASP A 186 6.96 0.34 0.58
C ASP A 186 6.50 1.72 1.10
N ILE A 187 7.01 2.81 0.49
CA ILE A 187 6.54 4.19 0.73
C ILE A 187 5.04 4.29 0.39
N PHE A 188 4.65 3.92 -0.83
CA PHE A 188 3.25 4.02 -1.26
C PHE A 188 2.30 3.16 -0.42
N ALA A 189 2.69 1.93 -0.10
CA ALA A 189 1.91 1.00 0.71
C ALA A 189 1.73 1.49 2.16
N GLY A 190 2.67 2.32 2.64
CA GLY A 190 2.68 2.85 4.00
C GLY A 190 3.31 1.88 5.00
N ARG A 191 4.46 1.31 4.63
CA ARG A 191 5.21 0.36 5.47
C ARG A 191 5.73 1.05 6.73
N LEU A 192 5.59 0.39 7.88
CA LEU A 192 6.05 0.90 9.18
C LEU A 192 7.29 0.18 9.69
N TYR A 193 7.35 -1.14 9.50
CA TYR A 193 8.43 -1.98 10.00
C TYR A 193 9.32 -2.44 8.87
N ALA A 194 10.60 -2.10 8.96
CA ALA A 194 11.59 -2.43 7.95
C ALA A 194 12.96 -2.64 8.61
N GLY A 195 13.76 -3.53 8.03
CA GLY A 195 15.15 -3.71 8.43
C GLY A 195 16.00 -2.46 8.23
N PHE A 196 17.18 -2.46 8.83
CA PHE A 196 18.11 -1.33 8.82
C PHE A 196 18.51 -0.86 7.41
N ASP A 197 18.73 -1.78 6.48
CA ASP A 197 19.11 -1.45 5.10
C ASP A 197 18.00 -0.68 4.37
N LYS A 198 16.74 -1.08 4.56
CA LYS A 198 15.58 -0.37 3.99
C LYS A 198 15.44 1.03 4.60
N CYS A 199 15.63 1.16 5.91
CA CYS A 199 15.63 2.45 6.61
C CYS A 199 16.73 3.38 6.09
N THR A 200 17.95 2.85 5.92
CA THR A 200 19.09 3.60 5.36
C THR A 200 18.83 4.04 3.93
N ASN A 201 18.25 3.16 3.11
CA ASN A 201 17.89 3.49 1.72
C ASN A 201 16.80 4.57 1.65
N LEU A 202 15.81 4.54 2.54
CA LEU A 202 14.79 5.59 2.63
C LEU A 202 15.41 6.94 2.99
N ARG A 203 16.30 7.00 3.98
CA ARG A 203 17.01 8.23 4.35
C ARG A 203 17.74 8.82 3.14
N ARG A 204 18.55 7.99 2.46
CA ARG A 204 19.25 8.40 1.23
C ARG A 204 18.30 8.85 0.13
N TYR A 205 17.12 8.22 0.01
CA TYR A 205 16.11 8.62 -0.96
C TYR A 205 15.56 10.02 -0.65
N MET A 206 15.21 10.31 0.60
CA MET A 206 14.72 11.63 1.02
C MET A 206 15.74 12.75 0.76
N GLU A 207 17.04 12.45 0.93
CA GLU A 207 18.15 13.37 0.66
C GLU A 207 18.50 13.49 -0.84
N SER A 208 17.93 12.63 -1.68
CA SER A 208 18.21 12.62 -3.12
C SER A 208 17.30 13.57 -3.91
N PRO A 209 17.64 13.92 -5.17
CA PRO A 209 16.75 14.68 -6.04
C PRO A 209 15.37 14.03 -6.24
N ASP A 210 15.30 12.69 -6.24
CA ASP A 210 14.02 11.96 -6.32
C ASP A 210 13.16 12.19 -5.07
N GLY A 211 13.79 12.31 -3.90
CA GLY A 211 13.13 12.62 -2.62
C GLY A 211 12.66 14.07 -2.56
N ALA A 212 13.50 15.02 -2.99
CA ALA A 212 13.11 16.42 -3.14
C ALA A 212 11.96 16.59 -4.16
N ALA A 213 11.88 15.71 -5.16
CA ALA A 213 10.76 15.61 -6.09
C ALA A 213 9.53 14.88 -5.50
N LEU A 214 9.53 14.48 -4.22
CA LEU A 214 8.35 13.99 -3.50
C LEU A 214 7.65 15.11 -2.72
N SER A 215 8.41 16.04 -2.14
CA SER A 215 7.93 17.28 -1.52
C SER A 215 9.13 18.18 -1.16
N ALA A 216 8.89 19.48 -0.93
CA ALA A 216 9.88 20.36 -0.32
C ALA A 216 10.29 19.91 1.10
N ASN A 217 9.41 19.19 1.80
CA ASN A 217 9.69 18.52 3.07
C ASN A 217 9.36 17.02 2.98
N PRO A 218 10.24 16.18 2.40
CA PRO A 218 9.99 14.75 2.19
C PRO A 218 9.74 14.01 3.51
N ALA A 219 10.46 14.37 4.57
CA ALA A 219 10.35 13.74 5.88
C ALA A 219 8.98 14.01 6.52
N GLY A 220 8.56 15.27 6.58
CA GLY A 220 7.24 15.65 7.10
C GLY A 220 6.11 15.04 6.28
N PHE A 221 6.24 15.07 4.95
CA PHE A 221 5.26 14.46 4.06
C PHE A 221 5.12 12.95 4.33
N LEU A 222 6.24 12.23 4.44
CA LEU A 222 6.20 10.79 4.70
C LEU A 222 5.60 10.45 6.06
N LEU A 223 5.85 11.25 7.11
CA LEU A 223 5.22 11.06 8.41
C LEU A 223 3.69 11.15 8.32
N GLU A 224 3.18 12.21 7.70
CA GLU A 224 1.74 12.40 7.52
C GLU A 224 1.12 11.33 6.60
N TRP A 225 1.84 10.95 5.54
CA TRP A 225 1.43 9.88 4.64
C TRP A 225 1.32 8.53 5.38
N LEU A 226 2.31 8.19 6.21
CA LEU A 226 2.29 6.96 7.00
C LEU A 226 1.14 6.98 8.02
N ALA A 227 0.89 8.12 8.69
CA ALA A 227 -0.21 8.27 9.63
C ALA A 227 -1.57 8.12 8.92
N LEU A 228 -1.73 8.70 7.73
CA LEU A 228 -2.92 8.57 6.90
C LEU A 228 -3.17 7.11 6.51
N ARG A 229 -2.15 6.40 6.02
CA ARG A 229 -2.24 4.97 5.65
C ARG A 229 -2.58 4.05 6.82
N ARG A 230 -2.43 4.53 8.06
CA ARG A 230 -2.76 3.83 9.29
C ARG A 230 -4.04 4.33 9.95
N LYS A 231 -4.81 5.20 9.28
CA LYS A 231 -6.06 5.76 9.79
C LYS A 231 -5.90 6.40 11.17
N GLY A 232 -4.81 7.14 11.37
CA GLY A 232 -4.55 7.88 12.60
C GLY A 232 -4.06 7.04 13.79
N GLN A 233 -3.66 5.78 13.58
CA GLN A 233 -2.93 5.03 14.62
C GLN A 233 -1.59 5.71 14.95
N ASP A 234 -1.16 5.56 16.20
CA ASP A 234 0.15 6.04 16.64
C ASP A 234 1.26 5.24 15.95
N ILE A 235 2.07 5.94 15.14
CA ILE A 235 3.23 5.39 14.42
C ILE A 235 4.56 5.87 15.01
N THR A 236 4.56 6.67 16.07
CA THR A 236 5.75 7.38 16.59
C THR A 236 6.90 6.44 16.94
N HIS A 237 6.58 5.23 17.41
CA HIS A 237 7.54 4.21 17.83
C HIS A 237 7.83 3.16 16.76
N THR A 238 7.73 3.53 15.48
CA THR A 238 8.05 2.66 14.35
C THR A 238 9.41 3.00 13.72
N PRO A 239 10.16 2.02 13.18
CA PRO A 239 11.42 2.29 12.49
C PRO A 239 11.31 3.39 11.43
N MET A 240 10.23 3.36 10.64
CA MET A 240 10.01 4.34 9.57
C MET A 240 9.72 5.74 10.12
N SER A 241 9.01 5.86 11.24
CA SER A 241 8.83 7.15 11.93
C SER A 241 10.16 7.72 12.42
N TYR A 242 11.01 6.90 13.05
CA TYR A 242 12.34 7.34 13.48
C TYR A 242 13.22 7.82 12.32
N VAL A 243 13.15 7.12 11.17
CA VAL A 243 13.90 7.54 9.97
C VAL A 243 13.46 8.93 9.48
N CYS A 244 12.17 9.23 9.53
CA CYS A 244 11.64 10.52 9.10
C CYS A 244 11.88 11.64 10.14
N GLN A 245 11.99 11.31 11.43
CA GLN A 245 12.22 12.29 12.50
C GLN A 245 13.69 12.73 12.60
N GLY A 246 14.65 11.89 12.17
CA GLY A 246 16.08 12.21 12.15
C GLY A 246 16.88 11.52 13.24
#